data_AF-D5BQI4-F1
#
_entry.id   AF-D5BQI4-F1
#
_cell.length_a   1.000
_cell.length_b   1.000
_cell.length_c   1.000
_cell.angle_alpha   90.00
_cell.angle_beta   90.00
_cell.angle_gamma   90.00
#
_symmetry.space_group_name_H-M   'P 1'
#
loop_
_entity.id
_entity.type
_entity.pdbx_description
1 polymer ?
#
loop_
_entity_poly.entity_id
_entity_poly.type
_entity_poly.pdbx_seq_one_letter_code
_entity_poly.pdbx_strand_id
1 'polypeptide(L)' 'MKIDIVLVGGIGFLLLVGALYLASVFVSKSNLSERAKRILHYAGFATVIIACILMFDWYSKTYMAQLAS' A
#
# COMPACT_ATOMS: atom_id res chain seq x y z
N MET A 1 2.51 -24.86 7.36
CA MET A 1 3.40 -23.69 7.48
C MET A 1 2.57 -22.52 7.96
N LYS A 2 2.74 -22.05 9.21
CA LYS A 2 2.11 -20.80 9.66
C LYS A 2 2.76 -19.69 8.84
N ILE A 3 2.04 -19.13 7.87
CA ILE A 3 2.51 -17.95 7.15
C ILE A 3 2.69 -16.85 8.19
N ASP A 4 3.90 -16.29 8.30
CA ASP A 4 4.16 -15.08 9.07
C ASP A 4 3.48 -13.90 8.36
N ILE A 5 2.19 -13.77 8.63
CA ILE A 5 1.29 -12.74 8.11
C ILE A 5 1.84 -11.32 8.32
N VAL A 6 2.56 -11.10 9.42
CA VAL A 6 3.27 -9.84 9.68
C VAL A 6 4.39 -9.62 8.65
N LEU A 7 5.21 -10.64 8.38
CA LEU A 7 6.32 -10.54 7.44
C LEU A 7 5.81 -10.36 6.01
N VAL A 8 4.79 -11.14 5.61
CA VAL A 8 4.19 -11.04 4.27
C VAL A 8 3.50 -9.69 4.08
N GLY A 9 2.72 -9.23 5.06
CA GLY A 9 2.06 -7.92 5.03
C GLY A 9 3.08 -6.78 4.98
N GLY A 10 4.14 -6.85 5.80
CA GLY A 10 5.21 -5.86 5.84
C GLY A 10 5.98 -5.77 4.52
N ILE A 11 6.37 -6.91 3.93
CA ILE A 11 7.04 -6.93 2.62
C ILE A 11 6.11 -6.38 1.54
N GLY A 12 4.83 -6.79 1.51
CA GLY A 12 3.85 -6.28 0.57
C GLY A 12 3.67 -4.76 0.67
N PHE A 13 3.62 -4.22 1.89
CA PHE A 13 3.52 -2.79 2.13
C PHE A 13 4.77 -2.03 1.67
N LEU A 14 5.96 -2.55 1.95
CA LEU A 14 7.22 -1.94 1.50
C LEU A 14 7.30 -1.89 -0.03
N LEU A 15 6.92 -2.97 -0.72
CA LEU A 15 6.87 -3.00 -2.18
C LEU A 15 5.88 -1.98 -2.73
N LEU A 16 4.69 -1.86 -2.11
CA LEU A 16 3.68 -0.90 -2.53
C LEU A 16 4.17 0.55 -2.37
N VAL A 17 4.72 0.89 -1.20
CA VAL A 17 5.23 2.25 -0.94
C VAL A 17 6.44 2.56 -1.82
N GLY A 18 7.33 1.59 -2.04
CA GLY A 18 8.46 1.73 -2.96
C GLY A 18 8.00 1.99 -4.40
N ALA A 19 6.98 1.26 -4.87
CA ALA A 19 6.39 1.50 -6.19
C ALA A 19 5.74 2.90 -6.29
N LEU A 20 5.03 3.34 -5.25
CA LEU A 20 4.44 4.68 -5.20
C LEU A 20 5.52 5.78 -5.19
N TYR A 21 6.64 5.55 -4.50
CA TYR A 21 7.78 6.47 -4.53
C TYR A 21 8.35 6.60 -5.95
N LEU A 22 8.61 5.47 -6.62
CA LEU A 22 9.09 5.48 -8.00
C LEU A 22 8.10 6.16 -8.95
N ALA A 23 6.80 5.90 -8.79
CA ALA A 23 5.74 6.57 -9.54
C ALA A 23 5.75 8.09 -9.28
N SER A 24 5.91 8.53 -8.03
CA SER A 24 6.02 9.96 -7.68
C SER A 24 7.24 10.62 -8.33
N VAL A 25 8.41 9.96 -8.33
CA VAL A 25 9.63 10.44 -9.00
C VAL A 25 9.44 10.51 -10.53
N PHE A 26 8.74 9.54 -11.11
CA PHE A 26 8.41 9.57 -12.54
C PHE A 26 7.46 10.73 -12.87
N VAL A 27 6.41 10.92 -12.06
CA VAL A 27 5.43 12.00 -12.23
C VAL A 27 6.07 13.37 -12.05
N SER A 28 7.01 13.54 -11.11
CA SER A 28 7.69 14.83 -10.90
C SER A 28 8.54 15.25 -12.11
N LYS A 29 9.19 14.28 -12.78
CA LYS A 29 9.99 14.49 -14.00
C LYS A 29 9.15 14.57 -15.28
N SER A 30 7.88 14.18 -15.23
CA SER A 30 6.99 14.23 -16.38
C SER A 30 6.61 15.67 -16.76
N ASN A 31 6.32 15.89 -18.04
CA ASN A 31 5.87 17.18 -18.56
C ASN A 31 4.35 17.39 -18.38
N LEU A 32 3.75 16.72 -17.39
CA LEU A 32 2.34 16.86 -17.04
C LEU A 32 2.06 18.23 -16.43
N SER A 33 0.80 18.68 -16.54
CA SER A 33 0.36 19.90 -15.88
C SER A 33 0.46 19.78 -14.36
N GLU A 34 0.73 20.90 -13.70
CA GLU A 34 0.82 20.96 -12.23
C GLU A 34 -0.47 20.49 -11.53
N ARG A 35 -1.63 20.65 -12.18
CA ARG A 35 -2.90 20.13 -11.67
C ARG A 35 -2.94 18.60 -11.71
N ALA A 36 -2.47 17.99 -12.79
CA ALA A 36 -2.39 16.53 -12.90
C ALA A 36 -1.39 15.93 -11.91
N LYS A 37 -0.20 16.54 -11.75
CA LYS A 37 0.80 16.11 -10.76
C LYS A 37 0.25 16.10 -9.33
N ARG A 38 -0.51 17.14 -8.96
CA ARG A 38 -1.20 17.22 -7.66
C ARG A 38 -2.26 16.11 -7.48
N ILE A 39 -3.10 15.89 -8.49
CA ILE A 39 -4.12 14.82 -8.44
C ILE A 39 -3.46 13.46 -8.26
N LEU A 40 -2.36 13.18 -8.98
CA LEU A 40 -1.62 11.92 -8.85
C LEU A 40 -0.99 11.73 -7.47
N HIS A 41 -0.51 12.80 -6.84
CA HIS A 41 -0.03 12.72 -5.45
C HIS A 41 -1.16 12.40 -4.47
N TYR A 42 -2.32 13.04 -4.61
CA TYR A 42 -3.49 12.73 -3.79
C TYR A 42 -4.00 11.31 -4.02
N ALA A 43 -3.98 10.83 -5.26
CA ALA A 43 -4.32 9.45 -5.59
C ALA A 43 -3.35 8.48 -4.90
N GLY A 44 -2.03 8.74 -4.98
CA GLY A 44 -1.03 7.93 -4.28
C GLY A 44 -1.24 7.89 -2.76
N PHE A 45 -1.58 9.02 -2.14
CA PHE A 45 -1.90 9.07 -0.72
C PHE A 45 -3.16 8.25 -0.38
N ALA A 46 -4.22 8.37 -1.19
CA ALA A 46 -5.43 7.58 -1.02
C ALA A 46 -5.14 6.07 -1.16
N THR A 47 -4.27 5.68 -2.08
CA THR A 47 -3.83 4.28 -2.24
C THR A 47 -3.17 3.75 -0.96
N VAL A 48 -2.31 4.55 -0.30
CA VAL A 48 -1.70 4.13 0.97
C VAL A 48 -2.75 3.92 2.05
N ILE A 49 -3.72 4.82 2.18
CA ILE A 49 -4.81 4.68 3.16
C ILE A 49 -5.59 3.39 2.93
N ILE A 50 -5.99 3.13 1.68
CA ILE A 50 -6.74 1.92 1.31
C ILE A 50 -5.91 0.66 1.60
N ALA A 51 -4.61 0.67 1.26
CA ALA A 51 -3.72 -0.44 1.54
C ALA A 51 -3.61 -0.74 3.04
N CYS A 52 -3.51 0.29 3.89
CA CYS A 52 -3.52 0.13 5.34
C CYS A 52 -4.83 -0.51 5.84
N ILE A 53 -5.99 -0.04 5.37
CA ILE A 53 -7.30 -0.59 5.76
C ILE A 53 -7.39 -2.07 5.38
N LEU A 54 -7.02 -2.41 4.14
CA LEU A 54 -7.04 -3.80 3.67
C LEU A 54 -6.06 -4.69 4.44
N MET A 55 -4.89 -4.17 4.79
CA MET A 55 -3.90 -4.90 5.58
C MET A 55 -4.44 -5.19 6.99
N PHE A 56 -5.07 -4.22 7.66
CA PHE A 56 -5.68 -4.43 8.97
C PHE A 56 -6.86 -5.40 8.93
N ASP A 57 -7.73 -5.29 7.91
CA ASP A 57 -8.85 -6.21 7.72
C ASP A 57 -8.36 -7.65 7.50
N TRP A 58 -7.37 -7.83 6.63
CA TRP A 58 -6.76 -9.14 6.37
C TRP A 58 -6.07 -9.72 7.61
N TYR A 59 -5.31 -8.90 8.33
CA TYR A 59 -4.64 -9.32 9.56
C TYR A 59 -5.66 -9.76 10.62
N SER A 60 -6.72 -8.97 10.83
CA SER A 60 -7.81 -9.28 11.76
C SER A 60 -8.48 -10.62 11.41
N LYS A 61 -8.89 -10.81 10.16
CA LYS A 61 -9.53 -12.06 9.70
C LYS A 61 -8.62 -13.27 9.85
N THR A 62 -7.35 -13.13 9.50
CA THR A 62 -6.40 -14.25 9.55
C THR A 62 -6.06 -14.63 10.98
N TYR A 63 -5.90 -13.65 11.88
CA TYR A 63 -5.68 -13.91 13.29
C TYR A 63 -6.90 -14.59 13.94
N MET A 64 -8.11 -14.12 13.64
CA MET A 64 -9.36 -14.75 14.14
C MET A 64 -9.51 -16.19 13.62
N ALA A 65 -9.18 -16.45 12.36
CA ALA A 65 -9.22 -17.80 11.79
C ALA A 65 -8.21 -18.74 12.46
N GLN A 66 -7.03 -18.24 12.84
CA GLN A 66 -6.02 -19.02 13.58
C GLN A 66 -6.42 -19.30 15.03
N LEU A 67 -7.29 -18.47 15.63
CA LEU A 67 -7.78 -18.68 17.00
C LEU A 67 -8.93 -19.70 17.07
N ALA A 68 -9.66 -19.88 15.97
CA ALA A 68 -10.82 -20.77 15.87
C ALA A 68 -10.48 -22.21 15.40
N SER A 69 -9.21 -22.49 15.13
CA SER A 69 -8.66 -23.80 14.71
C SER A 69 -7.84 -24.45 15.81
#